data_AF-A0A6A6KJG9-F1
#
_entry.id   AF-A0A6A6KJG9-F1
#
_cell.length_a   1.000
_cell.length_b   1.000
_cell.length_c   1.000
_cell.angle_alpha   90.00
_cell.angle_beta   90.00
_cell.angle_gamma   90.00
#
_symmetry.space_group_name_H-M   'P 1'
#
loop_
_entity.id
_entity.type
_entity.pdbx_description
1 polymer ?
#
loop_
_entity_poly.entity_id
_entity_poly.type
_entity_poly.pdbx_seq_one_letter_code
_entity_poly.pdbx_strand_id
1 'polypeptide(L)'
;MLNCELSSVSAMNEDRHEENLNEIKQVSKDQRELDICAEDFQVSNLSRLMGSEASNHTAGLENLYEKMLAKIDSLARQVEKSSADVLEQETRNRKLRYKVARTGPE
;
A
#
# COMPACT_ATOMS: atom_id res chain seq x y z
N MET A 1 43.50 13.98 -52.89
CA MET A 1 42.78 13.53 -51.68
C MET A 1 41.31 13.46 -52.05
N LEU A 2 40.72 12.27 -51.99
CA LEU A 2 39.32 12.01 -52.40
C LEU A 2 38.35 12.39 -51.27
N ASN A 3 37.22 12.98 -51.67
CA ASN A 3 36.05 13.40 -50.91
C ASN A 3 35.54 12.39 -49.86
N CYS A 4 34.88 12.92 -48.82
CA CYS A 4 33.60 12.39 -48.35
C CYS A 4 32.83 13.49 -47.60
N GLU A 5 31.90 14.13 -48.31
CA GLU A 5 30.75 14.80 -47.71
C GLU A 5 29.93 13.71 -47.01
N LEU A 6 29.75 13.79 -45.70
CA LEU A 6 28.71 13.02 -45.02
C LEU A 6 27.71 13.99 -44.41
N SER A 7 26.60 14.08 -45.12
CA SER A 7 25.38 14.79 -44.82
C SER A 7 24.98 14.72 -43.35
N SER A 8 24.54 15.87 -42.87
CA SER A 8 23.55 16.07 -41.83
C SER A 8 22.48 14.96 -41.78
N VAL A 9 22.66 13.97 -40.90
CA VAL A 9 21.58 13.12 -40.41
C VAL A 9 21.82 12.82 -38.93
N SER A 10 21.42 13.75 -38.07
CA SER A 10 20.90 13.38 -36.75
C SER A 10 19.77 14.35 -36.41
N ALA A 11 18.76 14.35 -37.28
CA ALA A 11 17.44 14.82 -36.93
C ALA A 11 16.63 13.58 -36.57
N MET A 12 16.80 13.10 -35.34
CA MET A 12 15.86 12.30 -34.53
C MET A 12 16.41 12.26 -33.09
N ASN A 13 16.34 13.39 -32.38
CA ASN A 13 16.32 13.39 -30.92
C ASN A 13 14.85 13.32 -30.51
N GLU A 14 14.20 12.20 -30.81
CA GLU A 14 12.85 11.92 -30.35
C GLU A 14 12.95 11.03 -29.10
N ASP A 15 12.51 11.63 -27.99
CA ASP A 15 11.71 10.99 -26.96
C ASP A 15 12.36 10.16 -25.83
N ARG A 16 13.59 10.50 -25.42
CA ARG A 16 14.12 10.02 -24.11
C ARG A 16 13.56 10.77 -22.90
N HIS A 17 12.74 11.80 -23.12
CA HIS A 17 12.30 12.68 -22.06
C HIS A 17 10.94 12.28 -21.47
N GLU A 18 10.05 11.62 -22.24
CA GLU A 18 8.75 11.16 -21.73
C GLU A 18 8.84 9.91 -20.85
N GLU A 19 9.70 8.93 -21.19
CA GLU A 19 9.91 7.74 -20.35
C GLU A 19 10.34 8.11 -18.92
N ASN A 20 11.25 9.09 -18.82
CA ASN A 20 11.75 9.61 -17.55
C ASN A 20 10.66 10.33 -16.75
N LEU A 21 9.74 11.06 -17.41
CA LEU A 21 8.63 11.72 -16.74
C LEU A 21 7.61 10.72 -16.18
N ASN A 22 7.36 9.63 -16.90
CA ASN A 22 6.48 8.56 -16.44
C ASN A 22 7.07 7.83 -15.24
N GLU A 23 8.38 7.56 -15.25
CA GLU A 23 9.11 6.99 -14.10
C GLU A 23 9.05 7.92 -12.88
N ILE A 24 9.36 9.21 -13.05
CA ILE A 24 9.30 10.20 -11.96
C ILE A 24 7.89 10.30 -11.37
N LYS A 25 6.86 10.26 -12.23
CA LYS A 25 5.45 10.29 -11.80
C LYS A 25 5.05 9.04 -11.05
N GLN A 26 5.58 7.88 -11.43
CA GLN A 26 5.33 6.63 -10.72
C GLN A 26 6.03 6.62 -9.36
N VAL A 27 7.30 7.02 -9.29
CA VAL A 27 8.05 7.18 -8.04
C VAL A 27 7.35 8.14 -7.08
N SER A 28 6.81 9.24 -7.59
CA SER A 28 6.05 10.19 -6.77
C SER A 28 4.73 9.61 -6.22
N LYS A 29 4.06 8.74 -6.98
CA LYS A 29 2.86 8.03 -6.50
C LYS A 29 3.21 7.02 -5.42
N ASP A 30 4.23 6.20 -5.66
CA ASP A 30 4.67 5.17 -4.73
C ASP A 30 5.12 5.81 -3.41
N GLN A 31 5.87 6.92 -3.48
CA GLN A 31 6.27 7.69 -2.30
C GLN A 31 5.07 8.22 -1.52
N ARG A 32 4.04 8.72 -2.21
CA ARG A 32 2.81 9.22 -1.55
C ARG A 32 2.04 8.11 -0.85
N GLU A 33 1.94 6.93 -1.45
CA GLU A 33 1.29 5.76 -0.82
C GLU A 33 2.04 5.29 0.42
N LEU A 34 3.37 5.29 0.36
CA LEU A 34 4.22 5.01 1.50
C LEU A 34 4.06 6.06 2.62
N ASP A 35 4.00 7.34 2.28
CA ASP A 35 3.81 8.42 3.25
C ASP A 35 2.42 8.37 3.93
N ILE A 36 1.38 7.94 3.22
CA ILE A 36 0.04 7.70 3.81
C ILE A 36 0.08 6.56 4.83
N CYS A 37 0.80 5.48 4.52
CA CYS A 37 0.97 4.35 5.43
C CYS A 37 1.77 4.73 6.68
N ALA A 38 2.65 5.73 6.57
CA ALA A 38 3.56 6.11 7.64
C ALA A 38 2.97 7.12 8.64
N GLU A 39 1.68 7.47 8.56
CA GLU A 39 0.92 8.27 9.54
C GLU A 39 1.74 9.38 10.20
N ASP A 40 2.26 10.30 9.37
CA ASP A 40 3.06 11.48 9.75
C ASP A 40 4.56 11.25 9.99
N PHE A 41 5.07 10.03 9.85
CA PHE A 41 6.50 9.70 9.89
C PHE A 41 7.04 9.39 8.50
N GLN A 42 7.35 10.42 7.71
CA GLN A 42 7.82 10.26 6.32
C GLN A 42 8.99 9.27 6.21
N VAL A 43 9.00 8.47 5.13
CA VAL A 43 10.07 7.50 4.88
C VAL A 43 11.45 8.19 4.74
N SER A 44 11.47 9.44 4.28
CA SER A 44 12.65 10.30 4.23
C SER A 44 13.36 10.45 5.59
N ASN A 45 12.62 10.37 6.70
CA ASN A 45 13.15 10.46 8.06
C ASN A 45 14.00 9.23 8.44
N LEU A 46 13.84 8.08 7.78
CA LEU A 46 14.71 6.91 8.04
C LEU A 46 16.19 7.23 7.77
N SER A 47 16.49 8.15 6.84
CA SER A 47 17.87 8.58 6.56
C SER A 47 18.58 9.19 7.77
N ARG A 48 17.82 9.78 8.70
CA ARG A 48 18.33 10.45 9.91
C ARG A 48 18.50 9.51 11.10
N LEU A 49 18.13 8.22 10.94
CA LEU A 49 18.47 7.15 11.89
C LEU A 49 19.95 6.76 11.81
N MET A 50 20.68 7.20 10.78
CA MET A 50 22.13 7.03 10.68
C MET A 50 22.83 8.35 11.07
N GLY A 51 23.66 8.32 12.12
CA GLY A 51 24.44 9.46 12.58
C GLY A 51 24.02 10.01 13.95
N SER A 52 24.51 11.19 14.31
CA SER A 52 24.39 11.77 15.66
C SER A 52 22.97 12.19 16.05
N GLU A 53 22.03 12.27 15.11
CA GLU A 53 20.61 12.60 15.36
C GLU A 53 19.74 11.36 15.68
N ALA A 54 20.31 10.15 15.59
CA ALA A 54 19.58 8.88 15.65
C ALA A 54 18.74 8.70 16.92
N SER A 55 19.25 9.14 18.09
CA SER A 55 18.58 8.96 19.39
C SER A 55 17.21 9.64 19.49
N ASN A 56 17.02 10.80 18.86
CA ASN A 56 15.73 11.50 18.89
C ASN A 56 14.76 10.94 17.82
N HIS A 57 15.30 10.33 16.77
CA HIS A 57 14.51 9.75 15.69
C HIS A 57 14.02 8.33 15.98
N THR A 58 14.77 7.55 16.76
CA THR A 58 14.33 6.22 17.22
C THR A 58 13.05 6.29 18.05
N ALA A 59 12.89 7.31 18.92
CA ALA A 59 11.67 7.47 19.71
C ALA A 59 10.41 7.72 18.86
N GLY A 60 10.54 8.48 17.76
CA GLY A 60 9.44 8.71 16.83
C GLY A 60 9.03 7.43 16.08
N LEU A 61 10.02 6.62 15.69
CA LEU A 61 9.81 5.34 15.03
C LEU A 61 9.19 4.29 15.97
N GLU A 62 9.66 4.21 17.21
CA GLU A 62 9.09 3.34 18.24
C GLU A 62 7.60 3.66 18.48
N ASN A 63 7.26 4.94 18.61
CA ASN A 63 5.89 5.40 18.74
C ASN A 63 5.02 5.07 17.51
N LEU A 64 5.58 5.18 16.29
CA LEU A 64 4.87 4.78 15.07
C LEU A 64 4.55 3.28 15.09
N TYR A 65 5.54 2.44 15.40
CA TYR A 65 5.34 0.98 15.47
C TYR A 65 4.34 0.59 16.56
N GLU A 66 4.38 1.23 17.72
CA GLU A 66 3.42 0.99 18.79
C GLU A 66 1.98 1.30 18.35
N LYS A 67 1.76 2.43 17.66
CA LYS A 67 0.46 2.78 17.10
C LYS A 67 -0.02 1.80 16.02
N MET A 68 0.87 1.38 15.12
CA MET A 68 0.53 0.40 14.09
C MET A 68 0.14 -0.94 14.71
N LEU A 69 0.88 -1.41 15.71
CA LEU A 69 0.56 -2.63 16.45
C LEU A 69 -0.81 -2.54 17.14
N ALA A 70 -1.11 -1.42 17.79
CA ALA A 70 -2.40 -1.19 18.42
C ALA A 70 -3.56 -1.19 17.39
N LYS A 71 -3.35 -0.61 16.21
CA LYS A 71 -4.35 -0.64 15.12
C LYS A 71 -4.57 -2.06 14.59
N ILE A 72 -3.50 -2.83 14.41
CA ILE A 72 -3.58 -4.22 13.96
C ILE A 72 -4.35 -5.08 14.98
N ASP A 73 -4.06 -4.95 16.28
CA ASP A 73 -4.79 -5.67 17.33
C ASP A 73 -6.29 -5.29 17.32
N SER A 74 -6.60 -4.00 17.22
CA SER A 74 -7.99 -3.53 17.14
C SER A 74 -8.73 -4.09 15.92
N LEU A 75 -8.09 -4.11 14.75
CA LEU A 75 -8.65 -4.69 13.53
C LEU A 75 -8.86 -6.20 13.67
N ALA A 76 -7.89 -6.92 14.23
CA ALA A 76 -7.99 -8.36 14.46
C ALA A 76 -9.21 -8.69 15.32
N ARG A 77 -9.41 -7.98 16.44
CA ARG A 77 -10.60 -8.17 17.30
C ARG A 77 -11.91 -7.87 16.59
N GLN A 78 -11.95 -6.85 15.74
CA GLN A 78 -13.15 -6.53 14.95
C GLN A 78 -13.47 -7.64 13.94
N VAL A 79 -12.46 -8.18 13.27
CA VAL A 79 -12.61 -9.31 12.33
C VAL A 79 -13.07 -10.58 13.06
N GLU A 80 -12.49 -10.89 14.22
CA GLU A 80 -12.91 -12.03 15.05
C GLU A 80 -14.38 -11.91 15.45
N LYS A 81 -14.79 -10.74 15.95
CA LYS A 81 -16.18 -10.47 16.31
C LYS A 81 -17.13 -10.63 15.12
N SER A 82 -16.80 -9.98 14.00
CA SER A 82 -17.62 -10.08 12.78
C SER A 82 -17.72 -11.52 12.26
N SER A 83 -16.64 -12.30 12.36
CA SER A 83 -16.64 -13.70 11.94
C SER A 83 -17.56 -14.55 12.82
N ALA A 84 -17.56 -14.30 14.14
CA ALA A 84 -18.49 -14.98 15.05
C ALA A 84 -19.96 -14.65 14.74
N ASP A 85 -20.26 -13.38 14.45
CA ASP A 85 -21.62 -12.94 14.09
C ASP A 85 -22.10 -13.61 12.78
N VAL A 86 -21.23 -13.69 11.76
CA VAL A 86 -21.54 -14.37 10.49
C VAL A 86 -21.79 -15.86 10.72
N LEU A 87 -20.96 -16.53 11.52
CA LEU A 87 -21.14 -17.95 11.83
C LEU A 87 -22.46 -18.24 12.54
N GLU A 88 -22.89 -17.34 13.44
CA GLU A 88 -24.19 -17.45 14.10
C GLU A 88 -25.33 -17.31 13.08
N GLN A 89 -25.25 -16.33 12.18
CA GLN A 89 -26.23 -16.11 11.11
C GLN A 89 -26.31 -17.32 10.16
N GLU A 90 -25.18 -17.89 9.75
CA GLU A 90 -25.14 -19.09 8.92
C GLU A 90 -25.83 -20.27 9.61
N THR A 91 -25.57 -20.45 10.91
CA THR A 91 -26.18 -21.50 11.72
C THR A 91 -27.71 -21.33 11.80
N ARG A 92 -28.19 -20.09 12.00
CA ARG A 92 -29.62 -19.78 11.99
C ARG A 92 -30.25 -20.04 10.62
N ASN A 93 -29.62 -19.57 9.55
CA ASN A 93 -30.07 -19.79 8.17
C ASN A 93 -30.14 -21.27 7.81
N ARG A 94 -29.14 -22.07 8.23
CA ARG A 94 -29.15 -23.53 8.05
C ARG A 94 -30.37 -24.17 8.72
N LYS A 95 -30.69 -23.77 9.96
CA LYS A 95 -31.88 -24.26 10.68
C LYS A 95 -33.19 -23.88 9.97
N LEU A 96 -33.29 -22.64 9.47
CA LEU A 96 -34.47 -22.17 8.74
C LEU A 96 -34.66 -22.94 7.43
N ARG A 97 -33.59 -23.11 6.63
CA ARG A 97 -33.64 -23.91 5.39
C ARG A 97 -34.10 -25.34 5.65
N TYR A 98 -33.63 -25.95 6.74
CA TYR A 98 -34.07 -27.29 7.13
C TYR A 98 -35.56 -27.35 7.51
N LYS A 99 -36.06 -26.34 8.23
CA LYS A 99 -37.49 -26.24 8.56
C LYS A 99 -38.35 -26.10 7.30
N VAL A 100 -37.99 -25.17 6.41
CA VAL A 100 -38.71 -24.94 5.14
C VAL A 100 -38.75 -26.22 4.30
N ALA A 101 -37.63 -26.94 4.19
CA ALA A 101 -37.58 -28.21 3.45
C ALA A 101 -38.47 -29.30 4.07
N ARG A 102 -38.68 -29.28 5.39
CA ARG A 102 -39.55 -30.24 6.10
C ARG A 102 -41.03 -29.86 6.04
N THR A 103 -41.35 -28.58 5.96
CA THR A 103 -42.73 -28.07 5.92
C THR A 103 -43.12 -27.66 4.50
N GLY A 104 -42.69 -28.44 3.48
CA GLY A 104 -42.96 -28.15 2.07
C GLY A 104 -44.47 -27.90 1.80
N PRO A 105 -44.81 -27.20 0.70
CA PRO A 105 -46.17 -26.77 0.45
C PRO A 105 -47.09 -27.99 0.33
N GLU A 106 -48.23 -27.95 1.03
CA GLU A 106 -49.39 -28.82 0.76
C GLU A 106 -49.90 -28.60 -0.67
#